data_AF-A0A077B106-F1
#
_entry.id   AF-A0A077B106-F1
#
_cell.length_a   1.000
_cell.length_b   1.000
_cell.length_c   1.000
_cell.angle_alpha   90.00
_cell.angle_beta   90.00
_cell.angle_gamma   90.00
#
_symmetry.space_group_name_H-M   'P 1'
#
loop_
_entity.id
_entity.type
_entity.pdbx_description
1 polymer ?
#
loop_
_entity_poly.entity_id
_entity_poly.type
_entity_poly.pdbx_seq_one_letter_code
_entity_poly.pdbx_strand_id
1 'polypeptide(L)'
;YALFDKYFKTIGCTSQNCAAGSGKDSAHYLLSWYYAWGGSADTSSQWAWRIGSSHAHFGYQNVMAAYALSNVQALQPRGATAVEDWSKSFDRQMELYRWLQSSEGGIAGGVTNSWEGAYGTPPSGTPTFYGMAYTVAPVCPDP
;
A
#
# COMPACT_ATOMS: atom_id res chain seq x y z
N TYR A 1 0.67 -0.74 -9.24
CA TYR A 1 1.90 -0.32 -8.53
C TYR A 1 1.61 0.22 -7.14
N ALA A 2 0.66 1.15 -6.96
CA ALA A 2 0.30 1.66 -5.63
C ALA A 2 -0.09 0.59 -4.59
N LEU A 3 -0.52 -0.60 -5.03
CA LEU A 3 -0.96 -1.70 -4.14
C LEU A 3 0.17 -2.46 -3.44
N PHE A 4 1.43 -2.10 -3.70
CA PHE A 4 2.62 -2.81 -3.24
C PHE A 4 3.51 -1.94 -2.34
N ASP A 5 4.19 -2.60 -1.41
CA ASP A 5 5.26 -2.03 -0.60
C ASP A 5 6.32 -1.31 -1.46
N LYS A 6 6.95 -0.27 -0.88
CA LYS A 6 7.92 0.58 -1.59
C LYS A 6 9.02 -0.21 -2.29
N TYR A 7 9.62 -1.18 -1.59
CA TYR A 7 10.70 -2.00 -2.14
C TYR A 7 10.29 -3.47 -2.25
N PHE A 8 8.98 -3.72 -2.42
CA PHE A 8 8.41 -5.05 -2.56
C PHE A 8 8.82 -6.00 -1.42
N LYS A 9 9.00 -5.49 -0.19
CA LYS A 9 9.17 -6.33 1.00
C LYS A 9 7.86 -6.99 1.38
N THR A 10 7.93 -8.16 2.00
CA THR A 10 6.74 -8.83 2.52
C THR A 10 5.99 -7.92 3.50
N ILE A 11 4.66 -8.04 3.55
CA ILE A 11 3.87 -7.28 4.51
C ILE A 11 4.17 -7.76 5.95
N GLY A 12 4.29 -6.83 6.90
CA GLY A 12 4.71 -7.09 8.29
C GLY A 12 6.22 -7.04 8.50
N CYS A 13 6.98 -6.50 7.53
CA CYS A 13 8.43 -6.38 7.63
C CYS A 13 8.85 -5.36 8.70
N THR A 14 9.67 -5.79 9.66
CA THR A 14 10.23 -4.96 10.74
C THR A 14 11.76 -4.98 10.77
N SER A 15 12.40 -5.26 9.64
CA SER A 15 13.86 -5.15 9.46
C SER A 15 14.22 -4.93 8.00
N GLN A 16 15.25 -4.13 7.72
CA GLN A 16 15.76 -3.96 6.34
C GLN A 16 16.16 -5.29 5.67
N ASN A 17 16.54 -6.28 6.49
CA ASN A 17 16.93 -7.62 6.05
C ASN A 17 15.76 -8.60 5.92
N CYS A 18 14.52 -8.17 6.14
CA CYS A 18 13.35 -9.01 5.91
C CYS A 18 13.31 -9.52 4.46
N ALA A 19 12.67 -10.67 4.26
CA ALA A 19 12.56 -11.28 2.95
C ALA A 19 11.95 -10.31 1.92
N ALA A 20 12.47 -10.36 0.69
CA ALA A 20 11.76 -9.81 -0.45
C ALA A 20 10.46 -10.59 -0.66
N GLY A 21 9.41 -9.91 -1.08
CA GLY A 21 8.16 -10.57 -1.44
C GLY A 21 8.35 -11.44 -2.68
N SER A 22 7.64 -12.58 -2.71
CA SER A 22 7.44 -13.39 -3.90
C SER A 22 5.97 -13.31 -4.30
N GLY A 23 5.65 -13.40 -5.59
CA GLY A 23 4.28 -13.26 -6.08
C GLY A 23 3.63 -11.95 -5.65
N LYS A 24 2.62 -12.03 -4.76
CA LYS A 24 1.86 -10.88 -4.25
C LYS A 24 2.01 -10.68 -2.74
N ASP A 25 3.04 -11.25 -2.11
CA ASP A 25 3.24 -11.18 -0.65
C ASP A 25 3.69 -9.79 -0.17
N SER A 26 4.08 -8.92 -1.11
CA SER A 26 4.34 -7.50 -0.87
C SER A 26 3.17 -6.58 -1.25
N ALA A 27 2.04 -7.15 -1.70
CA ALA A 27 0.83 -6.40 -1.99
C ALA A 27 0.00 -6.19 -0.72
N HIS A 28 -0.10 -4.95 -0.27
CA HIS A 28 -1.02 -4.58 0.81
C HIS A 28 -2.44 -4.29 0.30
N TYR A 29 -2.66 -4.20 -1.02
CA TYR A 29 -3.96 -3.97 -1.66
C TYR A 29 -4.65 -2.66 -1.28
N LEU A 30 -3.88 -1.67 -0.84
CA LEU A 30 -4.35 -0.32 -0.56
C LEU A 30 -3.75 0.66 -1.56
N LEU A 31 -4.41 1.79 -1.80
CA LEU A 31 -3.82 2.91 -2.53
C LEU A 31 -2.82 3.60 -1.62
N SER A 32 -1.53 3.30 -1.80
CA SER A 32 -0.44 3.96 -1.07
C SER A 32 -0.17 5.38 -1.59
N TRP A 33 0.63 6.14 -0.85
CA TRP A 33 0.91 7.56 -1.12
C TRP A 33 1.39 7.85 -2.54
N TYR A 34 2.16 6.92 -3.12
CA TYR A 34 2.64 7.01 -4.50
C TYR A 34 3.09 5.65 -5.02
N TYR A 35 3.32 5.62 -6.33
CA TYR A 35 4.31 4.76 -6.94
C TYR A 35 5.20 5.63 -7.81
N ALA A 36 6.43 5.20 -8.04
CA ALA A 36 7.35 5.92 -8.91
C ALA A 36 8.14 4.96 -9.79
N TRP A 37 8.70 5.50 -10.88
CA TRP A 37 9.54 4.76 -11.81
C TRP A 37 10.59 5.70 -12.39
N GLY A 38 11.69 5.12 -12.85
CA GLY A 38 12.78 5.87 -13.47
C GLY A 38 13.67 4.97 -14.31
N GLY A 39 14.58 5.59 -15.05
CA GLY A 39 15.53 4.89 -15.90
C GLY A 39 16.61 5.82 -16.43
N SER A 40 17.69 5.22 -16.93
CA SER A 40 18.78 5.95 -17.56
C SER A 40 18.35 6.56 -18.89
N ALA A 41 18.76 7.80 -19.14
CA ALA A 41 18.70 8.41 -20.47
C ALA A 41 19.92 8.06 -21.33
N ASP A 42 21.00 7.59 -20.71
CA ASP A 42 22.24 7.20 -21.38
C ASP A 42 22.14 5.78 -21.91
N THR A 43 22.18 5.64 -23.23
CA THR A 43 22.11 4.35 -23.92
C THR A 43 23.30 3.44 -23.64
N SER A 44 24.42 3.99 -23.13
CA SER A 44 25.61 3.24 -22.73
C SER A 44 25.55 2.66 -21.31
N SER A 45 24.60 3.12 -20.48
CA SER A 45 24.36 2.64 -19.12
C SER A 45 22.88 2.38 -18.89
N GLN A 46 22.40 1.21 -19.29
CA GLN A 46 20.98 0.88 -19.32
C GLN A 46 20.48 0.33 -17.97
N TRP A 47 19.62 1.08 -17.30
CA TRP A 47 18.93 0.64 -16.09
C TRP A 47 17.54 1.28 -15.99
N ALA A 48 16.64 0.63 -15.26
CA ALA A 48 15.33 1.14 -14.90
C ALA A 48 14.91 0.61 -13.52
N TRP A 49 14.02 1.33 -12.85
CA TRP A 49 13.48 0.94 -11.55
C TRP A 49 12.01 1.31 -11.41
N ARG A 50 11.33 0.64 -10.48
CA ARG A 50 9.95 0.91 -10.05
C ARG A 50 9.90 0.77 -8.54
N ILE A 51 9.07 1.58 -7.88
CA ILE A 51 8.74 1.47 -6.46
C ILE A 51 7.24 1.65 -6.25
N GLY A 52 6.69 1.00 -5.24
CA GLY A 52 5.39 1.34 -4.67
C GLY A 52 5.55 2.40 -3.56
N SER A 53 4.73 2.29 -2.53
CA SER A 53 4.94 3.02 -1.27
C SER A 53 4.44 2.18 -0.10
N SER A 54 5.22 2.14 0.98
CA SER A 54 4.89 1.38 2.18
C SER A 54 3.84 2.07 3.05
N HIS A 55 3.46 3.31 2.73
CA HIS A 55 2.53 4.13 3.52
C HIS A 55 1.18 4.27 2.80
N ALA A 56 0.09 3.91 3.48
CA ALA A 56 -1.27 4.05 2.98
C ALA A 56 -2.07 4.97 3.91
N HIS A 57 -2.61 6.05 3.35
CA HIS A 57 -3.46 7.01 4.05
C HIS A 57 -4.92 6.75 3.70
N PHE A 58 -5.84 6.82 4.67
CA PHE A 58 -7.27 6.54 4.43
C PHE A 58 -7.85 7.43 3.33
N GLY A 59 -7.49 8.71 3.34
CA GLY A 59 -7.96 9.72 2.37
C GLY A 59 -7.56 9.45 0.90
N TYR A 60 -6.63 8.54 0.64
CA TYR A 60 -6.26 8.13 -0.73
C TYR A 60 -7.08 6.95 -1.25
N GLN A 61 -7.78 6.23 -0.37
CA GLN A 61 -8.58 5.09 -0.78
C GLN A 61 -9.76 5.58 -1.65
N ASN A 62 -10.15 4.76 -2.61
CA ASN A 62 -11.26 5.02 -3.52
C ASN A 62 -11.99 3.72 -3.84
N VAL A 63 -12.92 3.37 -2.96
CA VAL A 63 -13.72 2.14 -3.05
C VAL A 63 -14.58 2.10 -4.32
N MET A 64 -15.01 3.26 -4.82
CA MET A 64 -15.79 3.34 -6.07
C MET A 64 -14.93 2.97 -7.29
N ALA A 65 -13.68 3.45 -7.36
CA ALA A 65 -12.77 3.07 -8.42
C ALA A 65 -12.44 1.57 -8.35
N ALA A 66 -12.17 1.04 -7.15
CA ALA A 66 -11.90 -0.39 -6.97
C ALA A 66 -13.09 -1.25 -7.38
N TYR A 67 -14.31 -0.86 -7.02
CA TYR A 67 -15.55 -1.51 -7.46
C TYR A 67 -15.70 -1.47 -8.98
N ALA A 68 -15.54 -0.30 -9.61
CA ALA A 68 -15.67 -0.15 -11.05
C ALA A 68 -14.69 -1.04 -11.82
N LEU A 69 -13.42 -1.06 -11.41
CA LEU A 69 -12.36 -1.84 -12.05
C LEU A 69 -12.49 -3.34 -11.83
N SER A 70 -13.28 -3.79 -10.84
CA SER A 70 -13.51 -5.20 -10.56
C SER A 70 -14.85 -5.72 -11.09
N ASN A 71 -15.90 -4.89 -11.16
CA ASN A 71 -17.27 -5.34 -11.43
C ASN A 71 -17.90 -4.76 -12.69
N VAL A 72 -17.43 -3.61 -13.20
CA VAL A 72 -18.02 -2.97 -14.38
C VAL A 72 -17.27 -3.44 -15.62
N GLN A 73 -17.89 -4.32 -16.41
CA GLN A 73 -17.25 -4.97 -17.57
C GLN A 73 -16.53 -4.00 -18.51
N ALA A 74 -17.12 -2.83 -18.78
CA ALA A 74 -16.53 -1.81 -19.65
C ALA A 74 -15.25 -1.16 -19.10
N LEU A 75 -15.01 -1.26 -17.79
CA LEU A 75 -13.87 -0.66 -17.07
C LEU A 75 -12.87 -1.71 -16.56
N GLN A 76 -13.14 -3.00 -16.75
CA GLN A 76 -12.25 -4.05 -16.28
C GLN A 76 -10.89 -4.00 -17.03
N PRO A 77 -9.76 -3.97 -16.30
CA PRO A 77 -8.45 -4.00 -16.91
C PRO A 77 -8.14 -5.35 -17.55
N ARG A 78 -7.39 -5.34 -18.66
CA ARG A 78 -7.03 -6.54 -19.43
C ARG A 78 -5.91 -7.39 -18.81
N GLY A 79 -5.29 -6.93 -17.73
CA GLY A 79 -4.21 -7.67 -17.08
C GLY A 79 -4.72 -8.99 -16.49
N ALA A 80 -3.94 -10.07 -16.64
CA ALA A 80 -4.38 -11.43 -16.32
C ALA A 80 -4.94 -11.62 -14.90
N THR A 81 -4.47 -10.85 -13.92
CA THR A 81 -4.94 -10.89 -12.53
C THR A 81 -5.48 -9.55 -12.02
N ALA A 82 -5.65 -8.57 -12.91
CA ALA A 82 -5.92 -7.20 -12.51
C ALA A 82 -7.33 -7.02 -11.91
N VAL A 83 -8.33 -7.74 -12.44
CA VAL A 83 -9.70 -7.76 -11.86
C VAL A 83 -9.69 -8.36 -10.45
N GLU A 84 -8.93 -9.44 -10.23
CA GLU A 84 -8.77 -10.07 -8.92
C GLU A 84 -8.08 -9.11 -7.92
N ASP A 85 -7.04 -8.39 -8.36
CA ASP A 85 -6.33 -7.41 -7.53
C ASP A 85 -7.23 -6.25 -7.11
N TRP A 86 -8.07 -5.74 -8.01
CA TRP A 86 -9.02 -4.69 -7.70
C TRP A 86 -10.17 -5.17 -6.83
N SER A 87 -10.60 -6.43 -6.98
CA SER A 87 -11.58 -7.03 -6.07
C SER A 87 -11.03 -7.12 -4.65
N LYS A 88 -9.80 -7.64 -4.49
CA LYS A 88 -9.12 -7.68 -3.19
C LYS A 88 -8.89 -6.28 -2.62
N SER A 89 -8.56 -5.31 -3.47
CA SER A 89 -8.37 -3.92 -3.03
C SER A 89 -9.69 -3.27 -2.59
N PHE A 90 -10.81 -3.57 -3.23
CA PHE A 90 -12.12 -3.10 -2.80
C PHE A 90 -12.42 -3.55 -1.36
N ASP A 91 -12.31 -4.85 -1.09
CA ASP A 91 -12.55 -5.41 0.24
C ASP A 91 -11.58 -4.83 1.28
N ARG A 92 -10.28 -4.79 0.94
CA ARG A 92 -9.23 -4.27 1.82
C ARG A 92 -9.42 -2.79 2.17
N GLN A 93 -9.87 -1.98 1.23
CA GLN A 93 -10.16 -0.57 1.48
C GLN A 93 -11.35 -0.41 2.43
N MET A 94 -12.42 -1.19 2.24
CA MET A 94 -13.58 -1.18 3.13
C MET A 94 -13.21 -1.63 4.56
N GLU A 95 -12.38 -2.65 4.69
CA GLU A 95 -11.82 -3.10 5.97
C GLU A 95 -10.99 -1.99 6.64
N LEU A 96 -10.13 -1.29 5.88
CA LEU A 96 -9.30 -0.21 6.41
C LEU A 96 -10.15 0.95 6.95
N TYR A 97 -11.17 1.39 6.22
CA TYR A 97 -12.08 2.45 6.69
C TYR A 97 -12.74 2.09 8.02
N ARG A 98 -13.22 0.85 8.15
CA ARG A 98 -13.85 0.38 9.39
C ARG A 98 -12.85 0.28 10.54
N TRP A 99 -11.64 -0.21 10.26
CA TRP A 99 -10.60 -0.34 11.26
C TRP A 99 -10.07 1.00 11.77
N LEU A 100 -10.03 2.03 10.91
CA LEU A 100 -9.59 3.39 11.26
C LEU A 100 -10.69 4.27 11.87
N GLN A 101 -11.93 3.79 11.96
CA GLN A 101 -13.03 4.60 12.48
C GLN A 101 -12.93 4.77 14.00
N SER A 102 -12.89 6.02 14.46
CA SER A 102 -12.90 6.37 15.89
C SER A 102 -14.28 6.11 16.52
N SER A 103 -14.33 6.13 17.85
CA SER A 103 -15.60 6.02 18.60
C SER A 103 -16.61 7.11 18.26
N GLU A 104 -16.16 8.26 17.80
CA GLU A 104 -16.96 9.42 17.41
C GLU A 104 -17.33 9.40 15.91
N GLY A 105 -16.77 8.45 15.15
CA GLY A 105 -17.08 8.23 13.73
C GLY A 105 -16.08 8.86 12.74
N GLY A 106 -15.06 9.58 13.21
CA GLY A 106 -13.99 10.11 12.36
C GLY A 106 -13.07 8.99 11.86
N ILE A 107 -12.38 9.19 10.74
CA ILE A 107 -11.43 8.19 10.20
C ILE A 107 -10.01 8.66 10.50
N ALA A 108 -9.24 7.83 11.22
CA ALA A 108 -7.85 8.08 11.57
C ALA A 108 -6.91 7.97 10.35
N GLY A 109 -5.62 8.31 10.53
CA GLY A 109 -4.66 8.50 9.43
C GLY A 109 -4.46 7.31 8.49
N GLY A 110 -3.86 6.22 8.99
CA GLY A 110 -3.58 5.07 8.13
C GLY A 110 -2.58 4.08 8.69
N VAL A 111 -1.82 3.45 7.80
CA VAL A 111 -0.90 2.35 8.12
C VAL A 111 0.41 2.44 7.34
N THR A 112 1.45 1.81 7.87
CA THR A 112 2.76 1.66 7.22
C THR A 112 3.31 0.23 7.31
N ASN A 113 3.89 -0.26 6.21
CA ASN A 113 4.72 -1.46 6.19
C ASN A 113 6.21 -1.18 6.48
N SER A 114 6.59 0.10 6.54
CA SER A 114 7.97 0.53 6.79
C SER A 114 7.95 1.58 7.89
N TRP A 115 8.12 1.13 9.13
CA TRP A 115 8.20 2.04 10.28
C TRP A 115 9.40 2.98 10.11
N GLU A 116 9.17 4.28 10.33
CA GLU A 116 10.16 5.36 10.09
C GLU A 116 10.77 5.36 8.68
N GLY A 117 10.14 4.70 7.71
CA GLY A 117 10.65 4.57 6.34
C GLY A 117 11.90 3.69 6.22
N ALA A 118 12.28 2.98 7.28
CA ALA A 118 13.50 2.17 7.35
C ALA A 118 13.22 0.69 7.69
N TYR A 119 11.96 0.24 7.57
CA TYR A 119 11.50 -1.05 8.07
C TYR A 119 11.90 -1.26 9.54
N GLY A 120 11.76 -0.21 10.36
CA GLY A 120 12.03 -0.28 11.79
C GLY A 120 11.03 -1.18 12.52
N THR A 121 11.28 -1.41 13.80
CA THR A 121 10.33 -2.11 14.68
C THR A 121 9.35 -1.08 15.26
N PRO A 122 8.04 -1.20 15.03
CA PRO A 122 7.04 -0.36 15.69
C PRO A 122 7.09 -0.52 17.22
N PRO A 123 6.70 0.49 18.01
CA PRO A 123 6.57 0.36 19.46
C PRO A 123 5.72 -0.85 19.87
N SER A 124 6.05 -1.45 21.01
CA SER A 124 5.26 -2.57 21.55
C SER A 124 3.79 -2.16 21.76
N GLY A 125 2.86 -3.03 21.35
CA GLY A 125 1.43 -2.76 21.41
C GLY A 125 0.88 -1.90 20.27
N THR A 126 1.70 -1.50 19.28
CA THR A 126 1.23 -0.79 18.10
C THR A 126 0.16 -1.63 17.38
N PRO A 127 -1.07 -1.12 17.19
CA PRO A 127 -2.11 -1.83 16.46
C PRO A 127 -1.67 -2.09 15.02
N THR A 128 -2.06 -3.25 14.48
CA THR A 128 -1.74 -3.62 13.10
C THR A 128 -2.98 -3.92 12.27
N PHE A 129 -2.87 -3.66 10.98
CA PHE A 129 -3.84 -4.01 9.96
C PHE A 129 -3.14 -4.87 8.91
N TYR A 130 -3.46 -6.16 8.85
CA TYR A 130 -2.76 -7.14 8.00
C TYR A 130 -1.23 -7.13 8.19
N GLY A 131 -0.73 -6.82 9.40
CA GLY A 131 0.70 -6.72 9.70
C GLY A 131 1.32 -5.34 9.49
N MET A 132 0.62 -4.40 8.83
CA MET A 132 1.08 -3.01 8.72
C MET A 132 0.77 -2.24 10.01
N ALA A 133 1.71 -1.45 10.50
CA ALA A 133 1.58 -0.70 11.74
C ALA A 133 0.69 0.54 11.56
N TYR A 134 -0.19 0.81 12.52
CA TYR A 134 -0.96 2.06 12.61
C TYR A 134 -0.05 3.30 12.62
N THR A 135 -0.44 4.36 11.92
CA THR A 135 0.16 5.69 12.08
C THR A 135 -0.91 6.78 11.94
N VAL A 136 -0.83 7.77 12.84
CA VAL A 136 -1.75 8.91 12.88
C VAL A 136 -1.53 9.88 11.71
N ALA A 137 -0.28 10.03 11.26
CA ALA A 137 0.11 10.92 10.18
C ALA A 137 0.98 10.15 9.18
N PRO A 138 0.37 9.36 8.28
CA PRO A 138 1.11 8.72 7.19
C PRO A 138 1.88 9.77 6.38
N VAL A 139 3.17 9.52 6.16
CA VAL A 139 4.09 10.30 5.30
C VAL A 139 4.56 11.65 5.86
N CYS A 140 3.66 12.58 6.16
CA CYS A 140 4.03 13.95 6.53
C CYS A 140 3.55 14.29 7.95
N PRO A 141 4.45 14.33 8.95
CA PRO A 141 4.09 14.71 10.31
C PRO A 141 4.08 16.23 10.56
N ASP A 142 4.54 17.04 9.60
CA ASP A 142 4.61 18.50 9.67
C ASP A 142 3.64 19.11 8.63
N PRO A 143 2.51 19.72 9.06
CA PRO A 143 1.41 20.14 8.19
C PRO A 143 1.66 21.43 7.39
#